data_AF-C7XD10-F1
#
_entry.id   AF-C7XD10-F1
#
_cell.length_a   1.000
_cell.length_b   1.000
_cell.length_c   1.000
_cell.angle_alpha   90.00
_cell.angle_beta   90.00
_cell.angle_gamma   90.00
#
_symmetry.space_group_name_H-M   'P 1'
#
loop_
_entity.id
_entity.type
_entity.pdbx_description
1 polymer ?
#
loop_
_entity_poly.entity_id
_entity_poly.type
_entity_poly.pdbx_seq_one_letter_code
_entity_poly.pdbx_strand_id
1 'polypeptide(L)' 'MPVVDSFDMFASEKARLRLAGTPMEDNFDLLIGCTSVIHRMVMVTENLKDFKNISNIRLENWIWR' A
#
# COMPACT_ATOMS: atom_id res chain seq x y z
N MET A 1 8.58 -10.92 13.21
CA MET A 1 7.40 -10.02 13.24
C MET A 1 6.57 -10.27 11.99
N PRO A 2 5.23 -10.20 12.05
CA PRO A 2 4.34 -10.59 10.94
C PRO A 2 4.42 -9.72 9.67
N VAL A 3 5.18 -8.61 9.69
CA VAL A 3 5.35 -7.68 8.55
C VAL A 3 6.75 -7.71 7.93
N VAL A 4 7.64 -8.58 8.42
CA VAL A 4 9.05 -8.62 7.97
C VAL A 4 9.14 -8.95 6.48
N ASP A 5 8.28 -9.85 6.01
CA ASP A 5 8.23 -10.28 4.61
C ASP A 5 7.85 -9.13 3.65
N SER A 6 7.27 -8.05 4.18
CA SER A 6 6.85 -6.88 3.42
C SER A 6 7.93 -5.81 3.28
N PHE A 7 9.06 -5.91 3.99
CA PHE A 7 10.06 -4.85 4.05
C PHE A 7 10.76 -4.59 2.72
N ASP A 8 11.10 -5.64 1.98
CA ASP A 8 11.73 -5.52 0.66
C ASP A 8 10.79 -4.82 -0.33
N MET A 9 9.52 -5.23 -0.32
CA MET A 9 8.49 -4.58 -1.14
C MET A 9 8.27 -3.13 -0.71
N PHE A 10 8.15 -2.85 0.58
CA PHE A 10 8.02 -1.49 1.10
C PHE A 10 9.16 -0.58 0.65
N ALA A 11 10.41 -1.04 0.73
CA ALA A 11 11.58 -0.27 0.33
C ALA A 11 11.55 0.03 -1.18
N SER A 12 11.30 -0.99 -2.00
CA SER A 12 11.19 -0.85 -3.46
C SER A 12 10.05 0.09 -3.85
N GLU A 13 8.89 -0.08 -3.22
CA GLU A 13 7.68 0.66 -3.56
C GLU A 13 7.76 2.13 -3.15
N LYS A 14 8.38 2.41 -1.99
CA LYS A 14 8.68 3.78 -1.56
C LYS A 14 9.58 4.50 -2.56
N ALA A 15 10.61 3.82 -3.07
CA ALA A 15 11.48 4.39 -4.10
C ALA A 15 10.71 4.61 -5.41
N ARG A 16 9.90 3.64 -5.83
CA ARG A 16 9.08 3.72 -7.05
C ARG A 16 8.09 4.88 -7.01
N LEU A 17 7.36 5.06 -5.92
CA LEU A 17 6.38 6.14 -5.74
C LEU A 17 7.04 7.53 -5.77
N ARG A 18 8.22 7.67 -5.16
CA ARG A 18 9.02 8.90 -5.22
C ARG A 18 9.45 9.23 -6.65
N LEU A 19 9.95 8.25 -7.38
CA LEU A 19 10.34 8.42 -8.78
C LEU A 19 9.15 8.71 -9.70
N ALA A 20 7.97 8.18 -9.38
CA ALA A 20 6.73 8.43 -10.09
C ALA A 20 6.07 9.78 -9.77
N GLY A 21 6.66 10.61 -8.90
CA GLY A 21 6.11 11.91 -8.50
C GLY A 21 4.85 11.81 -7.64
N THR A 22 4.58 10.64 -7.05
CA THR A 22 3.42 10.38 -6.18
C THR A 22 3.86 9.76 -4.84
N PRO A 23 4.75 10.42 -4.08
CA PRO A 23 5.25 9.89 -2.82
C PRO A 23 4.09 9.70 -1.84
N MET A 24 4.06 8.55 -1.19
CA MET A 24 3.20 8.32 -0.03
C MET A 24 3.95 8.79 1.22
N GLU A 25 3.37 9.73 1.96
CA GLU A 25 4.03 10.36 3.10
C GLU A 25 4.05 9.46 4.34
N ASP A 26 2.96 8.74 4.61
CA ASP A 26 2.86 7.85 5.75
C ASP A 26 3.51 6.48 5.45
N ASN A 27 4.55 6.16 6.22
CA ASN A 27 5.30 4.92 6.08
C ASN A 27 4.50 3.70 6.56
N PHE A 28 3.61 3.86 7.56
CA PHE A 28 2.79 2.76 8.04
C PHE A 28 1.71 2.41 7.04
N ASP A 29 1.07 3.41 6.41
CA ASP A 29 0.10 3.18 5.34
C ASP A 29 0.73 2.44 4.16
N LEU A 30 1.91 2.88 3.72
CA LEU A 30 2.65 2.17 2.68
C LEU A 30 3.01 0.73 3.10
N LEU A 31 3.39 0.52 4.36
CA LEU A 31 3.74 -0.80 4.88
C LEU A 31 2.53 -1.74 4.94
N ILE A 32 1.37 -1.28 5.41
CA ILE A 32 0.15 -2.11 5.44
C ILE A 32 -0.34 -2.40 4.01
N GLY A 33 -0.20 -1.44 3.10
CA GLY A 33 -0.49 -1.62 1.68
C GLY A 33 0.40 -2.70 1.05
N CYS A 34 1.72 -2.61 1.24
CA CYS A 34 2.67 -3.62 0.76
C CYS A 34 2.41 -5.01 1.38
N THR A 35 2.07 -5.06 2.66
CA THR A 35 1.70 -6.32 3.34
C THR A 35 0.48 -6.96 2.71
N SER A 36 -0.55 -6.17 2.35
CA SER A 36 -1.73 -6.69 1.65
C SER A 36 -1.38 -7.31 0.29
N VAL A 37 -0.42 -6.73 -0.43
CA VAL A 37 0.01 -7.24 -1.74
C VAL A 37 0.79 -8.54 -1.60
N ILE A 38 1.80 -8.58 -0.71
CA ILE A 38 2.61 -9.78 -0.47
C ILE A 38 1.75 -10.98 -0.08
N HIS A 39 0.76 -10.77 0.78
CA HIS A 39 -0.14 -11.83 1.23
C HIS A 39 -1.40 -12.01 0.37
N ARG A 40 -1.48 -11.34 -0.79
CA ARG A 40 -2.61 -11.44 -1.75
C ARG A 40 -3.98 -11.13 -1.14
N MET A 41 -4.01 -10.25 -0.16
CA MET A 41 -5.22 -9.80 0.53
C MET A 41 -5.91 -8.67 -0.24
N VAL A 42 -7.12 -8.32 0.19
CA VAL A 42 -7.81 -7.10 -0.23
C VAL A 42 -7.63 -6.05 0.85
N MET A 43 -7.15 -4.87 0.47
CA MET A 43 -7.05 -3.71 1.34
C MET A 43 -8.38 -2.96 1.35
N VAL A 44 -9.10 -3.04 2.46
CA VAL A 44 -10.33 -2.28 2.67
C VAL A 44 -9.96 -0.93 3.27
N THR A 45 -10.29 0.17 2.59
CA THR A 45 -10.00 1.53 3.07
C THR A 45 -10.96 2.55 2.46
N GLU A 46 -11.32 3.58 3.23
CA GLU A 46 -12.00 4.76 2.69
C GLU A 46 -11.04 5.72 1.97
N ASN A 47 -9.74 5.59 2.23
CA ASN A 47 -8.69 6.44 1.67
C ASN A 47 -8.14 5.88 0.34
N LEU A 48 -9.02 5.62 -0.62
CA LEU A 48 -8.63 5.03 -1.90
C LEU A 48 -7.56 5.83 -2.66
N LYS A 49 -7.53 7.16 -2.47
CA LYS A 49 -6.64 8.06 -3.21
C LYS A 49 -5.17 7.85 -2.87
N ASP A 50 -4.87 7.51 -1.63
CA ASP A 50 -3.49 7.38 -1.15
C ASP A 50 -2.94 5.99 -1.49
N PHE A 51 -3.80 4.96 -1.44
CA PHE A 51 -3.41 3.58 -1.68
C PHE A 51 -3.42 3.16 -3.15
N LYS A 52 -4.21 3.82 -4.02
CA LYS A 52 -4.35 3.41 -5.45
C LYS A 52 -3.04 3.36 -6.23
N ASN A 53 -2.02 4.09 -5.78
CA ASN A 53 -0.75 4.17 -6.50
C ASN A 53 0.16 2.99 -6.17
N ILE A 54 -0.13 2.18 -5.14
CA ILE A 54 0.64 0.98 -4.79
C ILE A 54 0.45 -0.08 -5.88
N SER A 55 1.55 -0.64 -6.35
CA SER A 55 1.56 -1.63 -7.43
C SER A 55 0.87 -2.92 -7.00
N ASN A 56 -0.03 -3.42 -7.86
CA ASN A 56 -0.77 -4.67 -7.66
C ASN A 56 -1.69 -4.72 -6.42
N ILE A 57 -2.00 -3.57 -5.81
CA ILE A 57 -2.92 -3.52 -4.68
C ILE A 57 -4.36 -3.77 -5.12
N ARG A 58 -5.07 -4.58 -4.33
CA ARG A 58 -6.52 -4.81 -4.48
C ARG A 58 -7.23 -3.97 -3.44
N LEU A 59 -8.07 -3.03 -3.86
CA LEU A 59 -8.77 -2.10 -2.98
C LEU A 59 -10.27 -2.33 -2.97
N GLU A 60 -10.86 -2.20 -1.79
CA GLU A 60 -12.31 -2.12 -1.60
C GLU A 60 -12.65 -0.97 -0.65
N ASN A 61 -13.79 -0.32 -0.89
CA ASN A 61 -14.37 0.64 0.04
C ASN A 61 -15.74 0.11 0.48
N TRP A 62 -15.92 -0.07 1.78
CA TRP A 62 -17.16 -0.62 2.36
C TRP A 62 -18.10 0.46 2.89
N ILE A 63 -17.77 1.74 2.74
CA ILE A 63 -18.64 2.85 3.16
C ILE A 63 -19.69 3.11 2.08
N TRP A 64 -20.95 3.02 2.48
CA TRP A 64 -22.12 3.42 1.68
C TRP A 64 -22.68 4.72 2.29
N ARG A 65 -22.97 5.74 1.46
CA ARG A 65 -23.52 7.04 1.87
C ARG A 65 -24.78 7.37 1.09
#